data_AF-A0A847B7R1-F1
#
_entry.id   AF-A0A847B7R1-F1
#
_cell.length_a   1.000
_cell.length_b   1.000
_cell.length_c   1.000
_cell.angle_alpha   90.00
_cell.angle_beta   90.00
_cell.angle_gamma   90.00
#
_symmetry.space_group_name_H-M   'P 1'
#
loop_
_entity.id
_entity.type
_entity.pdbx_description
1 polymer ?
#
loop_
_entity_poly.entity_id
_entity_poly.type
_entity_poly.pdbx_seq_one_letter_code
_entity_poly.pdbx_strand_id
1 'polypeptide(L)'
;MTVDEMKEVLKSHPLPKYSKGEETFNWISHLVGVVFGLITLGTAIGFTILNDYSWIESLSLFFYAFCMILLYLNSTIYHALPKTSTWKKLFRLIDHNTIYFLIAGTYAPICAFAFKETNIGIIIFSIEIIGLLIGTLLNLFNLNGKAIKVITVILYVVMGWAIIFYYPALRMLETTVLLLILFGGISYTLGVLFYVLGKKKKWMHSIFHLFVLIGTILQFIGVLLII
;
A
#
# COMPACT_ATOMS: atom_id res chain seq x y z
N MET A 1 15.93 11.86 -13.93
CA MET A 1 16.89 11.54 -12.86
C MET A 1 18.00 10.70 -13.45
N THR A 2 19.26 11.13 -13.30
CA THR A 2 20.44 10.42 -13.80
C THR A 2 20.88 9.32 -12.81
N VAL A 3 21.77 8.42 -13.25
CA VAL A 3 22.32 7.35 -12.39
C VAL A 3 23.10 7.93 -11.20
N ASP A 4 23.80 9.04 -11.39
CA ASP A 4 24.59 9.67 -10.33
C ASP A 4 23.70 10.41 -9.33
N GLU A 5 22.63 11.07 -9.79
CA GLU A 5 21.58 11.59 -8.91
C GLU A 5 20.97 10.48 -8.03
N MET A 6 20.68 9.32 -8.61
CA MET A 6 20.17 8.16 -7.85
C MET A 6 21.17 7.69 -6.78
N LYS A 7 22.48 7.63 -7.09
CA LYS A 7 23.49 7.25 -6.09
C LYS A 7 23.52 8.22 -4.91
N GLU A 8 23.40 9.52 -5.15
CA GLU A 8 23.34 10.55 -4.09
C GLU A 8 22.07 10.44 -3.24
N VAL A 9 20.93 10.16 -3.87
CA VAL A 9 19.68 9.83 -3.16
C VAL A 9 19.87 8.65 -2.22
N LEU A 10 20.50 7.57 -2.70
CA LEU A 10 20.73 6.37 -1.88
C LEU A 10 21.74 6.61 -0.75
N LYS A 11 22.79 7.41 -0.97
CA LYS A 11 23.77 7.73 0.09
C LYS A 11 23.11 8.40 1.29
N SER A 12 22.18 9.31 1.04
CA SER A 12 21.52 10.12 2.06
C SER A 12 20.33 9.43 2.76
N HIS A 13 20.02 8.17 2.41
CA HIS A 13 19.02 7.33 3.09
C HIS A 13 19.68 6.35 4.09
N PRO A 14 19.87 6.71 5.37
CA PRO A 14 20.51 5.84 6.35
C PRO A 14 19.62 4.66 6.72
N LEU A 15 20.14 3.44 6.61
CA LEU A 15 19.39 2.22 6.96
C LEU A 15 19.06 2.19 8.47
N PRO A 16 17.84 1.74 8.85
CA PRO A 16 17.51 1.51 10.25
C PRO A 16 18.33 0.34 10.83
N LYS A 17 18.50 0.33 12.15
CA LYS A 17 19.23 -0.73 12.85
C LYS A 17 18.26 -1.77 13.41
N TYR A 18 17.86 -2.73 12.57
CA TYR A 18 17.10 -3.91 12.99
C TYR A 18 18.02 -5.06 13.41
N SER A 19 17.61 -5.85 14.41
CA SER A 19 18.23 -7.13 14.74
C SER A 19 17.97 -8.17 13.65
N LYS A 20 18.74 -9.28 13.67
CA LYS A 20 18.49 -10.39 12.73
C LYS A 20 17.07 -10.94 12.89
N GLY A 21 16.59 -11.08 14.12
CA GLY A 21 15.23 -11.56 14.40
C GLY A 21 14.14 -10.64 13.85
N GLU A 22 14.30 -9.33 13.98
CA GLU A 22 13.37 -8.34 13.40
C GLU A 22 13.37 -8.42 11.86
N GLU A 23 14.54 -8.44 11.22
CA GLU A 23 14.63 -8.59 9.76
C GLU A 23 13.97 -9.91 9.30
N THR A 24 14.22 -11.02 10.01
CA THR A 24 13.61 -12.31 9.72
C THR A 24 12.09 -12.26 9.81
N PHE A 25 11.57 -11.70 10.90
CA PHE A 25 10.13 -11.53 11.06
C PHE A 25 9.54 -10.65 9.95
N ASN A 26 10.19 -9.54 9.62
CA ASN A 26 9.69 -8.56 8.66
C ASN A 26 9.59 -9.15 7.25
N TRP A 27 10.60 -9.91 6.79
CA TRP A 27 10.50 -10.53 5.46
C TRP A 27 9.53 -11.72 5.44
N ILE A 28 9.43 -12.52 6.50
CA ILE A 28 8.47 -13.65 6.55
C ILE A 28 7.04 -13.13 6.56
N SER A 29 6.74 -12.13 7.40
CA SER A 29 5.39 -11.56 7.49
C SER A 29 4.93 -10.96 6.16
N HIS A 30 5.82 -10.30 5.41
CA HIS A 30 5.47 -9.77 4.09
C HIS A 30 5.52 -10.82 2.98
N LEU A 31 6.28 -11.90 3.12
CA LEU A 31 6.19 -13.05 2.21
C LEU A 31 4.80 -13.69 2.26
N VAL A 32 4.17 -13.75 3.44
CA VAL A 32 2.76 -14.16 3.56
C VAL A 32 1.85 -13.22 2.76
N GLY A 33 2.12 -11.91 2.80
CA GLY A 33 1.42 -10.93 1.97
C GLY A 33 1.61 -11.14 0.46
N VAL A 34 2.77 -11.62 0.01
CA VAL A 34 2.98 -12.00 -1.40
C VAL A 34 2.03 -13.14 -1.80
N VAL A 35 1.89 -14.15 -0.94
CA VAL A 35 0.93 -15.25 -1.17
C VAL A 35 -0.48 -14.72 -1.28
N PHE A 36 -0.91 -13.80 -0.40
CA PHE A 36 -2.20 -13.13 -0.54
C PHE A 36 -2.33 -12.35 -1.85
N GLY A 37 -1.30 -11.62 -2.29
CA GLY A 37 -1.31 -10.92 -3.58
C GLY A 37 -1.49 -11.88 -4.77
N LEU A 38 -0.88 -13.06 -4.73
CA LEU A 38 -1.08 -14.10 -5.75
C LEU A 38 -2.49 -14.70 -5.70
N ILE A 39 -3.08 -14.87 -4.52
CA ILE A 39 -4.48 -15.27 -4.36
C ILE A 39 -5.41 -14.20 -4.95
N THR A 40 -5.14 -12.91 -4.69
CA THR A 40 -5.88 -11.80 -5.29
C THR A 40 -5.77 -11.81 -6.81
N LEU A 41 -4.59 -12.10 -7.37
CA LEU A 41 -4.41 -12.24 -8.82
C LEU A 41 -5.20 -13.41 -9.40
N GLY A 42 -5.15 -14.59 -8.76
CA GLY A 42 -5.94 -15.75 -9.17
C GLY A 42 -7.43 -15.48 -9.11
N THR A 43 -7.89 -14.78 -8.08
CA THR A 43 -9.28 -14.31 -7.94
C THR A 43 -9.64 -13.36 -9.09
N ALA A 44 -8.82 -12.35 -9.36
CA ALA A 44 -9.04 -11.40 -10.45
C ALA A 44 -9.20 -12.11 -11.80
N ILE A 45 -8.32 -13.07 -12.10
CA ILE A 45 -8.40 -13.90 -13.32
C ILE A 45 -9.70 -14.70 -13.33
N GLY A 46 -9.99 -15.43 -12.25
CA GLY A 46 -11.15 -16.31 -12.16
C GLY A 46 -12.46 -15.54 -12.34
N PHE A 47 -12.64 -14.45 -11.58
CA PHE A 47 -13.86 -13.64 -11.66
C PHE A 47 -14.00 -12.92 -13.01
N THR A 48 -12.91 -12.43 -13.61
CA THR A 48 -12.94 -11.83 -14.95
C THR A 48 -13.34 -12.84 -16.04
N ILE A 49 -12.95 -14.11 -15.91
CA ILE A 49 -13.31 -15.15 -16.88
C ILE A 49 -14.75 -15.64 -16.68
N LEU A 50 -15.17 -15.75 -15.41
CA LEU A 50 -16.46 -16.35 -15.05
C LEU A 50 -17.63 -15.37 -15.11
N ASN A 51 -17.36 -14.06 -15.13
CA ASN A 51 -18.37 -13.01 -15.15
C ASN A 51 -18.14 -12.08 -16.35
N ASP A 52 -19.21 -11.49 -16.87
CA ASP A 52 -19.15 -10.51 -17.98
C ASP A 52 -18.74 -9.11 -17.50
N TYR A 53 -17.60 -9.02 -16.81
CA TYR A 53 -17.05 -7.74 -16.36
C TYR A 53 -16.56 -6.90 -17.55
N SER A 54 -16.78 -5.59 -17.46
CA SER A 54 -16.20 -4.62 -18.37
C SER A 54 -14.66 -4.63 -18.30
N TRP A 55 -14.01 -4.02 -19.29
CA TRP A 55 -12.57 -3.88 -19.29
C TRP A 55 -12.05 -3.03 -18.13
N ILE A 56 -12.85 -2.06 -17.63
CA ILE A 56 -12.50 -1.19 -16.49
C ILE A 56 -12.51 -2.00 -15.20
N GLU A 57 -13.59 -2.75 -14.97
CA GLU A 57 -13.75 -3.65 -13.82
C GLU A 57 -12.59 -4.67 -13.77
N SER A 58 -12.32 -5.34 -14.90
CA SER A 58 -11.22 -6.29 -15.01
C SER A 58 -9.85 -5.65 -14.73
N LEU A 59 -9.55 -4.52 -15.38
CA LEU A 59 -8.29 -3.81 -15.20
C LEU A 59 -8.09 -3.36 -13.74
N SER A 60 -9.17 -2.93 -13.07
CA SER A 60 -9.11 -2.51 -11.67
C SER A 60 -8.68 -3.64 -10.74
N LEU A 61 -9.15 -4.88 -10.97
CA LEU A 61 -8.78 -6.06 -10.20
C LEU A 61 -7.34 -6.48 -10.45
N PHE A 62 -6.90 -6.46 -11.72
CA PHE A 62 -5.51 -6.73 -12.06
C PHE A 62 -4.55 -5.70 -11.48
N PHE A 63 -4.93 -4.42 -11.50
CA PHE A 63 -4.14 -3.35 -10.92
C PHE A 63 -4.04 -3.51 -9.39
N TYR A 64 -5.13 -3.84 -8.70
CA TYR A 64 -5.12 -4.12 -7.27
C TYR A 64 -4.17 -5.29 -6.92
N ALA A 65 -4.32 -6.42 -7.61
CA ALA A 65 -3.48 -7.60 -7.41
C ALA A 65 -2.00 -7.29 -7.66
N PHE A 66 -1.70 -6.56 -8.74
CA PHE A 66 -0.34 -6.12 -9.06
C PHE A 66 0.24 -5.25 -7.94
N CYS A 67 -0.49 -4.25 -7.45
CA CYS A 67 -0.04 -3.37 -6.37
C CYS A 67 0.20 -4.11 -5.06
N MET A 68 -0.64 -5.10 -4.72
CA MET A 68 -0.42 -5.99 -3.57
C MET A 68 0.88 -6.77 -3.71
N ILE A 69 1.06 -7.47 -4.83
CA ILE A 69 2.28 -8.25 -5.08
C ILE A 69 3.51 -7.34 -5.05
N LEU A 70 3.43 -6.17 -5.70
CA LEU A 70 4.52 -5.22 -5.79
C LEU A 70 4.97 -4.73 -4.41
N LEU A 71 4.04 -4.37 -3.51
CA LEU A 71 4.38 -3.95 -2.15
C LEU A 71 5.02 -5.09 -1.36
N TYR A 72 4.32 -6.21 -1.26
CA TYR A 72 4.77 -7.29 -0.38
C TYR A 72 6.07 -7.94 -0.85
N LEU A 73 6.26 -8.05 -2.17
CA LEU A 73 7.49 -8.59 -2.74
C LEU A 73 8.67 -7.65 -2.50
N ASN A 74 8.53 -6.34 -2.78
CA ASN A 74 9.61 -5.39 -2.55
C ASN A 74 10.00 -5.31 -1.08
N SER A 75 9.02 -5.36 -0.18
CA SER A 75 9.28 -5.35 1.25
C SER A 75 9.97 -6.63 1.74
N THR A 76 9.55 -7.78 1.20
CA THR A 76 10.21 -9.07 1.46
C THR A 76 11.67 -9.03 1.04
N ILE A 77 11.94 -8.56 -0.19
CA ILE A 77 13.31 -8.45 -0.71
C ILE A 77 14.13 -7.46 0.14
N TYR A 78 13.59 -6.29 0.47
CA TYR A 78 14.27 -5.29 1.29
C TYR A 78 14.73 -5.86 2.64
N HIS A 79 13.84 -6.58 3.34
CA HIS A 79 14.13 -7.15 4.66
C HIS A 79 14.99 -8.42 4.59
N ALA A 80 14.89 -9.21 3.51
CA ALA A 80 15.76 -10.36 3.28
C ALA A 80 17.20 -9.97 2.91
N LEU A 81 17.40 -8.79 2.30
CA LEU A 81 18.74 -8.35 1.88
C LEU A 81 19.67 -8.09 3.08
N PRO A 82 20.95 -8.55 3.02
CA PRO A 82 21.95 -8.24 4.03
C PRO A 82 22.22 -6.73 4.14
N LYS A 83 22.58 -6.27 5.34
CA LYS A 83 22.94 -4.85 5.59
C LYS A 83 24.12 -4.35 4.75
N THR A 84 25.00 -5.25 4.31
CA THR A 84 26.14 -4.95 3.44
C THR A 84 25.76 -4.80 1.96
N SER A 85 24.55 -5.19 1.57
CA SER A 85 24.09 -5.10 0.18
C SER A 85 23.86 -3.64 -0.23
N THR A 86 24.46 -3.25 -1.34
CA THR A 86 24.23 -1.95 -1.99
C THR A 86 22.78 -1.78 -2.43
N TRP A 87 22.11 -2.89 -2.78
CA TRP A 87 20.71 -2.92 -3.20
C TRP A 87 19.71 -2.67 -2.07
N LYS A 88 20.08 -2.91 -0.81
CA LYS A 88 19.14 -2.77 0.32
C LYS A 88 18.58 -1.35 0.43
N LYS A 89 19.38 -0.33 0.10
CA LYS A 89 18.91 1.06 0.09
C LYS A 89 17.92 1.34 -1.05
N LEU A 90 18.16 0.76 -2.22
CA LEU A 90 17.25 0.91 -3.37
C LEU A 90 15.91 0.23 -3.07
N PHE A 91 15.94 -1.02 -2.61
CA PHE A 91 14.72 -1.74 -2.25
C PHE A 91 13.96 -1.06 -1.12
N ARG A 92 14.64 -0.40 -0.18
CA ARG A 92 13.97 0.43 0.83
C ARG A 92 13.23 1.63 0.22
N LEU A 93 13.84 2.30 -0.75
CA LEU A 93 13.24 3.43 -1.45
C LEU A 93 11.97 2.96 -2.19
N ILE A 94 12.09 1.83 -2.89
CA ILE A 94 10.97 1.21 -3.62
C ILE A 94 9.88 0.76 -2.64
N ASP A 95 10.23 0.06 -1.56
CA ASP A 95 9.32 -0.42 -0.52
C ASP A 95 8.42 0.71 0.02
N HIS A 96 9.00 1.85 0.42
CA HIS A 96 8.18 2.99 0.85
C HIS A 96 7.29 3.58 -0.25
N ASN A 97 7.71 3.54 -1.51
CA ASN A 97 6.89 4.01 -2.63
C ASN A 97 5.70 3.08 -2.88
N THR A 98 5.90 1.77 -2.75
CA THR A 98 4.84 0.79 -3.02
C THR A 98 3.65 0.91 -2.09
N ILE A 99 3.77 1.59 -0.94
CA ILE A 99 2.64 1.92 -0.07
C ILE A 99 1.61 2.79 -0.82
N TYR A 100 2.05 3.81 -1.56
CA TYR A 100 1.15 4.65 -2.36
C TYR A 100 0.45 3.85 -3.45
N PHE A 101 1.17 2.93 -4.08
CA PHE A 101 0.61 2.02 -5.09
C PHE A 101 -0.44 1.09 -4.47
N LEU A 102 -0.18 0.52 -3.30
CA LEU A 102 -1.16 -0.33 -2.63
C LEU A 102 -2.43 0.44 -2.25
N ILE A 103 -2.31 1.68 -1.77
CA ILE A 103 -3.49 2.51 -1.45
C ILE A 103 -4.32 2.72 -2.71
N ALA A 104 -3.73 3.28 -3.78
CA ALA A 104 -4.45 3.50 -5.04
C ALA A 104 -4.99 2.21 -5.66
N GLY A 105 -4.22 1.12 -5.59
CA GLY A 105 -4.63 -0.20 -6.05
C GLY A 105 -5.82 -0.75 -5.28
N THR A 106 -5.92 -0.50 -3.97
CA THR A 106 -7.08 -0.91 -3.14
C THR A 106 -8.34 -0.14 -3.54
N TYR A 107 -8.20 1.14 -3.85
CA TYR A 107 -9.32 1.98 -4.30
C TYR A 107 -9.83 1.60 -5.70
N ALA A 108 -8.96 1.10 -6.58
CA ALA A 108 -9.34 0.82 -7.98
C ALA A 108 -10.59 -0.06 -8.12
N PRO A 109 -10.67 -1.28 -7.55
CA PRO A 109 -11.86 -2.12 -7.67
C PRO A 109 -13.04 -1.56 -6.87
N ILE A 110 -12.83 -0.89 -5.74
CA ILE A 110 -13.92 -0.23 -5.00
C ILE A 110 -14.59 0.82 -5.90
N CYS A 111 -13.79 1.66 -6.57
CA CYS A 111 -14.29 2.69 -7.47
C CYS A 111 -14.94 2.10 -8.73
N ALA A 112 -14.35 1.06 -9.30
CA ALA A 112 -14.81 0.47 -10.55
C ALA A 112 -16.12 -0.34 -10.40
N PHE A 113 -16.36 -0.95 -9.23
CA PHE A 113 -17.54 -1.78 -9.00
C PHE A 113 -18.61 -1.07 -8.15
N ALA A 114 -18.25 -0.58 -6.96
CA ALA A 114 -19.24 -0.01 -6.03
C ALA A 114 -19.81 1.33 -6.52
N PHE A 115 -19.05 2.08 -7.32
CA PHE A 115 -19.44 3.42 -7.79
C PHE A 115 -19.64 3.50 -9.30
N LYS A 116 -19.76 2.36 -9.99
CA LYS A 116 -19.75 2.26 -11.46
C LYS A 116 -20.79 3.13 -12.17
N GLU A 117 -21.96 3.31 -11.56
CA GLU A 117 -23.07 4.09 -12.11
C GLU A 117 -22.95 5.61 -11.82
N THR A 118 -21.81 6.06 -11.28
CA THR A 118 -21.62 7.44 -10.81
C THR A 118 -20.23 7.97 -11.16
N ASN A 119 -20.10 9.30 -11.21
CA ASN A 119 -18.79 9.94 -11.38
C ASN A 119 -17.91 9.88 -10.11
N ILE A 120 -18.44 9.36 -8.99
CA ILE A 120 -17.75 9.31 -7.70
C ILE A 120 -16.48 8.46 -7.80
N GLY A 121 -16.57 7.30 -8.45
CA GLY A 121 -15.42 6.40 -8.63
C GLY A 121 -14.28 7.08 -9.40
N ILE A 122 -14.60 7.85 -10.45
CA ILE A 122 -13.62 8.61 -11.24
C ILE A 122 -12.95 9.68 -10.38
N ILE A 123 -13.72 10.45 -9.60
CA ILE A 123 -13.20 11.53 -8.76
C ILE A 123 -12.26 10.99 -7.69
N ILE A 124 -12.69 9.96 -6.94
CA ILE A 124 -11.88 9.36 -5.88
C ILE A 124 -10.61 8.73 -6.47
N PHE A 125 -10.74 7.94 -7.54
CA PHE A 125 -9.57 7.32 -8.15
C PHE A 125 -8.58 8.35 -8.73
N SER A 126 -9.07 9.47 -9.28
CA SER A 126 -8.19 10.56 -9.74
C SER A 126 -7.39 11.18 -8.59
N ILE A 127 -8.01 11.37 -7.42
CA ILE A 127 -7.33 11.85 -6.21
C ILE A 127 -6.23 10.85 -5.80
N GLU A 128 -6.53 9.55 -5.83
CA GLU A 128 -5.56 8.50 -5.50
C GLU A 128 -4.37 8.47 -6.45
N ILE A 129 -4.60 8.60 -7.76
CA ILE A 129 -3.51 8.67 -8.74
C ILE A 129 -2.65 9.91 -8.53
N ILE A 130 -3.26 11.08 -8.29
CA ILE A 130 -2.52 12.31 -7.99
C ILE A 130 -1.69 12.15 -6.71
N GLY A 131 -2.28 11.61 -5.65
CA GLY A 131 -1.60 11.33 -4.38
C GLY A 131 -0.43 10.36 -4.56
N LEU A 132 -0.62 9.29 -5.34
CA LEU A 132 0.42 8.34 -5.67
C LEU A 132 1.59 8.99 -6.39
N LEU A 133 1.32 9.80 -7.42
CA LEU A 133 2.35 10.50 -8.18
C LEU A 133 3.11 11.48 -7.28
N ILE A 134 2.41 12.33 -6.53
CA ILE A 134 3.02 13.28 -5.59
C ILE A 134 3.89 12.54 -4.57
N GLY A 135 3.34 11.53 -3.91
CA GLY A 135 4.04 10.75 -2.89
C GLY A 135 5.29 10.06 -3.41
N THR A 136 5.19 9.46 -4.60
CA THR A 136 6.32 8.81 -5.28
C THR A 136 7.41 9.81 -5.62
N LEU A 137 7.06 10.97 -6.18
CA LEU A 137 8.01 12.01 -6.55
C LEU A 137 8.69 12.61 -5.30
N LEU A 138 7.94 12.90 -4.23
CA LEU A 138 8.48 13.41 -2.97
C LEU A 138 9.53 12.46 -2.37
N ASN A 139 9.29 11.15 -2.45
CA ASN A 139 10.21 10.14 -1.93
C ASN A 139 11.42 9.93 -2.87
N LEU A 140 11.22 9.89 -4.20
CA LEU A 140 12.29 9.72 -5.18
C LEU A 140 13.27 10.91 -5.22
N PHE A 141 12.74 12.13 -5.26
CA PHE A 141 13.57 13.34 -5.25
C PHE A 141 14.14 13.65 -3.88
N ASN A 142 13.85 12.80 -2.90
CA ASN A 142 14.58 12.74 -1.65
C ASN A 142 14.72 14.14 -1.04
N LEU A 143 13.61 14.86 -0.98
CA LEU A 143 13.56 16.13 -0.29
C LEU A 143 13.77 15.79 1.19
N ASN A 144 15.03 15.71 1.60
CA ASN A 144 15.45 14.83 2.71
C ASN A 144 15.22 15.47 4.10
N GLY A 145 14.35 16.48 4.14
CA GLY A 145 13.96 17.20 5.34
C GLY A 145 13.08 16.34 6.24
N LYS A 146 13.20 16.57 7.55
CA LYS A 146 12.27 16.02 8.55
C LYS A 146 10.81 16.34 8.19
N ALA A 147 10.56 17.53 7.63
CA ALA A 147 9.24 17.95 7.17
C ALA A 147 8.67 17.04 6.07
N ILE A 148 9.47 16.68 5.07
CA ILE A 148 9.01 15.85 3.96
C ILE A 148 8.70 14.42 4.42
N LYS A 149 9.51 13.86 5.33
CA LYS A 149 9.22 12.55 5.94
C LYS A 149 7.91 12.53 6.71
N VAL A 150 7.50 13.67 7.28
CA VAL A 150 6.19 13.82 7.92
C VAL A 150 5.11 13.96 6.85
N ILE A 151 5.32 14.79 5.82
CA ILE A 151 4.37 14.99 4.72
C ILE A 151 4.07 13.67 3.99
N THR A 152 5.07 12.85 3.70
CA THR A 152 4.87 11.54 3.03
C THR A 152 4.03 10.60 3.88
N VAL A 153 4.25 10.57 5.20
CA VAL A 153 3.45 9.75 6.12
C VAL A 153 2.03 10.29 6.25
N ILE A 154 1.84 11.61 6.34
CA ILE A 154 0.51 12.24 6.34
C ILE A 154 -0.22 11.90 5.04
N LEU A 155 0.48 11.93 3.90
CA LEU A 155 -0.10 11.63 2.60
C LEU A 155 -0.64 10.20 2.54
N TYR A 156 0.05 9.20 3.11
CA TYR A 156 -0.50 7.84 3.22
C TYR A 156 -1.85 7.82 3.95
N VAL A 157 -1.96 8.56 5.05
CA VAL A 157 -3.19 8.59 5.87
C VAL A 157 -4.29 9.33 5.12
N VAL A 158 -3.98 10.49 4.54
CA VAL A 158 -4.97 11.29 3.79
C VAL A 158 -5.52 10.52 2.60
N MET A 159 -4.66 9.87 1.81
CA MET A 159 -5.08 8.99 0.71
C MET A 159 -5.91 7.81 1.24
N GLY A 160 -5.41 7.12 2.28
CA GLY A 160 -6.11 5.97 2.86
C GLY A 160 -7.55 6.28 3.31
N TRP A 161 -7.81 7.50 3.78
CA TRP A 161 -9.13 7.94 4.24
C TRP A 161 -9.93 8.77 3.24
N ALA A 162 -9.47 8.91 1.97
CA ALA A 162 -10.10 9.75 0.96
C ALA A 162 -11.61 9.49 0.81
N ILE A 163 -12.05 8.22 0.86
CA ILE A 163 -13.46 7.84 0.75
C ILE A 163 -14.37 8.47 1.80
N ILE A 164 -13.86 8.72 3.02
CA ILE A 164 -14.67 9.26 4.13
C ILE A 164 -15.07 10.71 3.87
N PHE A 165 -14.25 11.46 3.14
CA PHE A 165 -14.57 12.84 2.81
C PHE A 165 -15.69 12.96 1.76
N TYR A 166 -16.16 11.84 1.22
CA TYR A 166 -17.27 11.78 0.28
C TYR A 166 -18.44 10.96 0.82
N TYR A 167 -19.25 11.57 1.69
CA TYR A 167 -20.39 10.91 2.36
C TYR A 167 -21.33 10.12 1.41
N PRO A 168 -21.66 10.58 0.19
CA PRO A 168 -22.49 9.78 -0.72
C PRO A 168 -21.89 8.42 -1.07
N ALA A 169 -20.56 8.30 -1.14
CA ALA A 169 -19.87 7.03 -1.41
C ALA A 169 -20.13 6.01 -0.30
N LEU A 170 -20.10 6.46 0.96
CA LEU A 170 -20.33 5.59 2.13
C LEU A 170 -21.74 5.01 2.15
N ARG A 171 -22.72 5.73 1.59
CA ARG A 171 -24.13 5.31 1.53
C ARG A 171 -24.41 4.27 0.44
N MET A 172 -23.50 4.12 -0.52
CA MET A 172 -23.61 3.14 -1.61
C MET A 172 -23.02 1.77 -1.23
N LEU A 173 -22.25 1.71 -0.14
CA LEU A 173 -21.65 0.48 0.35
C LEU A 173 -22.62 -0.25 1.30
N GLU A 174 -22.70 -1.57 1.14
CA GLU A 174 -23.36 -2.43 2.12
C GLU A 174 -22.65 -2.34 3.48
N THR A 175 -23.39 -2.54 4.57
CA THR A 175 -22.87 -2.24 5.92
C THR A 175 -21.65 -3.09 6.26
N THR A 176 -21.65 -4.36 5.87
CA THR A 176 -20.51 -5.27 6.11
C THR A 176 -19.26 -4.80 5.36
N VAL A 177 -19.41 -4.44 4.08
CA VAL A 177 -18.32 -3.88 3.25
C VAL A 177 -17.76 -2.60 3.88
N LEU A 178 -18.64 -1.68 4.29
CA LEU A 178 -18.23 -0.43 4.94
C LEU A 178 -17.43 -0.69 6.22
N LEU A 179 -17.87 -1.62 7.06
CA LEU A 179 -17.16 -1.97 8.31
C LEU A 179 -15.79 -2.60 8.02
N LEU A 180 -15.68 -3.49 7.02
CA LEU A 180 -14.41 -4.08 6.61
C LEU A 180 -13.41 -3.02 6.14
N ILE A 181 -13.85 -2.11 5.27
CA ILE A 181 -13.02 -1.00 4.78
C ILE A 181 -12.61 -0.07 5.94
N LEU A 182 -13.55 0.25 6.83
CA LEU A 182 -13.31 1.10 8.01
C LEU A 182 -12.27 0.47 8.94
N PHE A 183 -12.45 -0.78 9.34
CA PHE A 183 -11.50 -1.47 10.22
C PHE A 183 -10.15 -1.73 9.51
N GLY A 184 -10.15 -1.94 8.20
CA GLY A 184 -8.93 -1.98 7.40
C GLY A 184 -8.16 -0.66 7.46
N GLY A 185 -8.84 0.48 7.27
CA GLY A 185 -8.27 1.83 7.40
C GLY A 185 -7.75 2.14 8.81
N ILE A 186 -8.49 1.72 9.85
CA ILE A 186 -8.05 1.81 11.25
C ILE A 186 -6.77 0.98 11.45
N SER A 187 -6.73 -0.26 10.95
CA SER A 187 -5.55 -1.14 11.07
C SER A 187 -4.32 -0.49 10.45
N TYR A 188 -4.43 0.03 9.22
CA TYR A 188 -3.32 0.76 8.59
C TYR A 188 -2.88 1.98 9.41
N THR A 189 -3.83 2.77 9.90
CA THR A 189 -3.53 3.96 10.70
C THR A 189 -2.81 3.61 12.01
N LEU A 190 -3.26 2.58 12.71
CA LEU A 190 -2.57 2.05 13.90
C LEU A 190 -1.16 1.56 13.57
N GLY A 191 -1.00 0.87 12.43
CA GLY A 191 0.31 0.50 11.91
C GLY A 191 1.23 1.73 11.76
N VAL A 192 0.75 2.80 11.13
CA VAL A 192 1.51 4.05 10.96
C VAL A 192 1.92 4.64 12.32
N LEU A 193 1.05 4.58 13.34
CA LEU A 193 1.41 5.02 14.69
C LEU A 193 2.57 4.21 15.26
N PHE A 194 2.56 2.87 15.13
CA PHE A 194 3.68 2.03 15.57
C PHE A 194 4.97 2.34 14.79
N TYR A 195 4.87 2.58 13.48
CA TYR A 195 6.02 2.95 12.65
C TYR A 195 6.65 4.29 13.08
N VAL A 196 5.83 5.33 13.29
CA VAL A 196 6.30 6.67 13.62
C VAL A 196 6.80 6.76 15.07
N LEU A 197 6.00 6.29 16.03
CA LEU A 197 6.31 6.40 17.46
C LEU A 197 7.36 5.37 17.91
N GLY A 198 7.44 4.24 17.19
CA GLY A 198 8.25 3.09 17.54
C GLY A 198 9.66 3.07 16.94
N LYS A 199 10.09 4.12 16.21
CA LYS A 199 11.34 4.14 15.42
C LYS A 199 12.62 3.73 16.18
N LYS A 200 12.64 3.86 17.51
CA LYS A 200 13.80 3.49 18.36
C LYS A 200 13.56 2.24 19.23
N LYS A 201 12.35 1.68 19.23
CA LYS A 201 11.96 0.53 20.04
C LYS A 201 12.01 -0.74 19.20
N LYS A 202 12.54 -1.82 19.77
CA LYS A 202 12.58 -3.13 19.11
C LYS A 202 11.16 -3.58 18.75
N TRP A 203 11.04 -4.30 17.63
CA TRP A 203 9.82 -4.94 17.13
C TRP A 203 8.68 -4.02 16.68
N MET A 204 8.78 -2.70 16.85
CA MET A 204 7.69 -1.80 16.44
C MET A 204 7.47 -1.78 14.92
N HIS A 205 8.55 -1.91 14.13
CA HIS A 205 8.44 -2.04 12.67
C HIS A 205 7.81 -3.39 12.28
N SER A 206 8.10 -4.44 13.03
CA SER A 206 7.49 -5.76 12.86
C SER A 206 6.00 -5.75 13.18
N ILE A 207 5.60 -5.02 14.23
CA ILE A 207 4.18 -4.80 14.56
C ILE A 207 3.51 -4.00 13.45
N PHE A 208 4.17 -2.96 12.91
CA PHE A 208 3.67 -2.23 11.75
C PHE A 208 3.37 -3.18 10.57
N HIS A 209 4.28 -4.10 10.22
CA HIS A 209 4.04 -5.10 9.17
C HIS A 209 2.79 -5.95 9.42
N LEU A 210 2.55 -6.38 10.67
CA LEU A 210 1.35 -7.12 11.02
C LEU A 210 0.07 -6.30 10.80
N PHE A 211 0.04 -5.03 11.24
CA PHE A 211 -1.11 -4.16 11.06
C PHE A 211 -1.38 -3.84 9.58
N VAL A 212 -0.32 -3.74 8.76
CA VAL A 212 -0.44 -3.60 7.30
C VAL A 212 -1.08 -4.85 6.70
N LEU A 213 -0.60 -6.05 7.08
CA LEU A 213 -1.15 -7.31 6.58
C LEU A 213 -2.62 -7.50 6.98
N ILE A 214 -2.97 -7.23 8.25
CA ILE A 214 -4.36 -7.28 8.73
C ILE A 214 -5.23 -6.30 7.95
N GLY A 215 -4.77 -5.06 7.77
CA GLY A 215 -5.46 -4.05 6.99
C GLY A 215 -5.72 -4.52 5.56
N THR A 216 -4.70 -5.08 4.90
CA THR A 216 -4.83 -5.66 3.56
C THR A 216 -5.85 -6.79 3.49
N ILE A 217 -5.85 -7.72 4.45
CA ILE A 217 -6.80 -8.84 4.46
C ILE A 217 -8.24 -8.31 4.58
N LEU A 218 -8.48 -7.33 5.46
CA LEU A 218 -9.80 -6.73 5.62
C LEU A 218 -10.26 -6.02 4.33
N GLN A 219 -9.37 -5.26 3.69
CA GLN A 219 -9.66 -4.60 2.42
C GLN A 219 -9.93 -5.61 1.30
N PHE A 220 -9.13 -6.68 1.22
CA PHE A 220 -9.31 -7.74 0.25
C PHE A 220 -10.68 -8.42 0.39
N ILE A 221 -11.07 -8.77 1.61
CA ILE A 221 -12.41 -9.34 1.88
C ILE A 221 -13.50 -8.33 1.52
N GLY A 222 -13.31 -7.05 1.84
CA GLY A 222 -14.24 -5.99 1.42
C GLY A 222 -14.41 -5.92 -0.09
N VAL A 223 -13.31 -5.97 -0.86
CA VAL A 223 -13.34 -6.03 -2.32
C VAL A 223 -14.03 -7.30 -2.83
N LEU A 224 -13.77 -8.47 -2.23
CA LEU A 224 -14.45 -9.71 -2.60
C LEU A 224 -15.97 -9.65 -2.43
N LEU A 225 -16.47 -8.89 -1.46
CA LEU A 225 -17.90 -8.70 -1.23
C LEU A 225 -18.52 -7.63 -2.15
N ILE A 226 -17.69 -6.79 -2.78
CA ILE A 226 -18.13 -5.77 -3.75
C ILE A 226 -18.31 -6.37 -5.15
N ILE A 227 -17.41 -7.26 -5.55
CA ILE A 227 -17.36 -7.84 -6.91
C ILE A 227 -18.34 -9.00 -7.11
#